data_AF-A0A1F9M9V4-F1
#
_entry.id   AF-A0A1F9M9V4-F1
#
_cell.length_a   1.000
_cell.length_b   1.000
_cell.length_c   1.000
_cell.angle_alpha   90.00
_cell.angle_beta   90.00
_cell.angle_gamma   90.00
#
_symmetry.space_group_name_H-M   'P 1'
#
loop_
_entity.id
_entity.type
_entity.pdbx_description
1 polymer ?
#
loop_
_entity_poly.entity_id
_entity_poly.type
_entity_poly.pdbx_seq_one_letter_code
_entity_poly.pdbx_strand_id
1 'polypeptide(L)'
;MSLILLLLLFVVGVAFAGPRSPRFSVRVEGGQHTLAIDAAGQVWAWGSNSAGQLGSGSFRPEDKPVAVSGLKKIVAVAAGRRHSLALGTDGRVWAWGAGQFGQTGNGSSDHFASQPLPGLVPLPVAIQAIAAGDHHTLARGVDGSVWAWGANDLGQLGDGGKLDSARPVKVKLKEPVEKIFAQGGRSGAVALDGNILSWGGVQQGRAEVLARKVSRQAAWFRKDLPPATVEALPALPAAPKATASVNAPTPPVSAKVLLPTASLKAAAQASVAPALSVPAPLPAMPAPVTSVLPSARPVSGAASSLPASREPVRVRGRVFMQGVGLSQGLAGVEVKAGNTDCAPTDNEGWFECRVSAGWSGTLRPRKAKYRFAPSSVSLDLVQADMDSQQYFTAVYEPF
;
A
#
# COMPACT_ATOMS: atom_id res chain seq x y z
N MET A 1 -42.25 -41.57 -37.62
CA MET A 1 -40.92 -42.01 -37.15
C MET A 1 -40.02 -40.78 -37.11
N SER A 2 -40.36 -39.78 -36.30
CA SER A 2 -40.31 -39.74 -34.82
C SER A 2 -38.89 -39.38 -34.39
N LEU A 3 -38.62 -38.10 -34.10
CA LEU A 3 -38.89 -37.49 -32.79
C LEU A 3 -38.24 -38.24 -31.61
N ILE A 4 -37.10 -38.91 -31.85
CA ILE A 4 -36.31 -39.62 -30.82
C ILE A 4 -34.87 -39.10 -30.72
N LEU A 5 -34.44 -38.13 -31.55
CA LEU A 5 -33.07 -37.57 -31.47
C LEU A 5 -32.97 -36.25 -30.68
N LEU A 6 -34.07 -35.71 -30.14
CA LEU A 6 -34.08 -34.44 -29.40
C LEU A 6 -34.35 -34.59 -27.88
N LEU A 7 -34.37 -35.83 -27.35
CA LEU A 7 -34.73 -36.12 -25.96
C LEU A 7 -33.66 -36.91 -25.19
N LEU A 8 -32.38 -36.66 -25.49
CA LEU A 8 -31.22 -37.13 -24.71
C LEU A 8 -30.42 -35.92 -24.14
N LEU A 9 -31.15 -34.88 -23.74
CA LEU A 9 -30.63 -33.71 -23.02
C LEU A 9 -31.21 -33.56 -21.60
N PHE A 10 -31.94 -34.54 -21.09
CA PHE A 10 -32.46 -34.49 -19.72
C PHE A 10 -32.26 -35.84 -19.03
N VAL A 11 -31.63 -35.81 -17.85
CA VAL A 11 -31.25 -36.95 -16.99
C VAL A 11 -30.00 -37.67 -17.51
N VAL A 12 -28.77 -37.32 -17.11
CA VAL A 12 -28.20 -37.56 -15.78
C VAL A 12 -27.26 -36.41 -15.40
N GLY A 13 -27.76 -35.51 -14.57
CA GLY A 13 -26.93 -34.68 -13.69
C GLY A 13 -26.86 -35.36 -12.33
N VAL A 14 -25.74 -36.04 -12.03
CA VAL A 14 -25.28 -36.25 -10.65
C VAL A 14 -23.78 -35.98 -10.64
N ALA A 15 -23.41 -35.10 -9.73
CA ALA A 15 -22.10 -34.49 -9.60
C ALA A 15 -20.99 -35.49 -9.29
N PHE A 16 -19.94 -35.51 -10.10
CA PHE A 16 -18.58 -35.70 -9.63
C PHE A 16 -17.79 -34.43 -9.93
N ALA A 17 -18.06 -33.40 -9.13
CA ALA A 17 -17.11 -32.31 -8.95
C ALA A 17 -15.91 -32.89 -8.18
N GLY A 18 -14.92 -33.40 -8.92
CA GLY A 18 -13.59 -33.64 -8.37
C GLY A 18 -13.06 -32.36 -7.70
N PRO A 19 -12.16 -32.47 -6.71
CA PRO A 19 -11.64 -31.30 -6.00
C PRO A 19 -11.14 -30.28 -7.02
N ARG A 20 -11.79 -29.10 -7.04
CA ARG A 20 -11.41 -27.99 -7.90
C ARG A 20 -9.93 -27.77 -7.68
N SER A 21 -9.12 -27.98 -8.73
CA SER A 21 -7.73 -27.55 -8.75
C SER A 21 -7.68 -26.12 -8.21
N PRO A 22 -6.77 -25.79 -7.29
CA PRO A 22 -6.68 -24.42 -6.77
C PRO A 22 -6.61 -23.46 -7.95
N ARG A 23 -7.57 -22.53 -8.02
CA ARG A 23 -7.56 -21.48 -9.04
C ARG A 23 -6.37 -20.59 -8.72
N PHE A 24 -5.30 -20.75 -9.48
CA PHE A 24 -4.14 -19.86 -9.41
C PHE A 24 -4.41 -18.63 -10.29
N SER A 25 -4.21 -17.45 -9.73
CA SER A 25 -3.87 -16.27 -10.53
C SER A 25 -2.36 -16.32 -10.74
N VAL A 26 -1.94 -16.81 -11.91
CA VAL A 26 -0.52 -16.88 -12.28
C VAL A 26 -0.17 -15.58 -12.99
N ARG A 27 0.81 -14.85 -12.46
CA ARG A 27 1.35 -13.65 -13.11
C ARG A 27 2.83 -13.86 -13.37
N VAL A 28 3.15 -14.18 -14.62
CA VAL A 28 4.54 -14.33 -15.10
C VAL A 28 4.97 -12.97 -15.63
N GLU A 29 5.73 -12.20 -14.85
CA GLU A 29 6.34 -10.95 -15.31
C GLU A 29 7.85 -11.08 -15.26
N GLY A 30 8.49 -11.14 -16.44
CA GLY A 30 9.84 -10.65 -16.76
C GLY A 30 11.09 -11.11 -15.97
N GLY A 31 10.95 -11.85 -14.88
CA GLY A 31 12.04 -12.26 -13.99
C GLY A 31 12.65 -13.61 -14.35
N GLN A 32 13.82 -13.91 -13.79
CA GLN A 32 14.42 -15.25 -13.83
C GLN A 32 13.64 -16.28 -12.96
N HIS A 33 12.51 -15.88 -12.40
CA HIS A 33 11.65 -16.62 -11.48
C HIS A 33 10.18 -16.31 -11.77
N THR A 34 9.29 -17.17 -11.29
CA THR A 34 7.84 -17.03 -11.45
C THR A 34 7.18 -16.85 -10.09
N LEU A 35 6.12 -16.05 -10.04
CA LEU A 35 5.23 -15.90 -8.89
C LEU A 35 3.80 -16.30 -9.28
N ALA A 36 3.11 -16.95 -8.37
CA ALA A 36 1.68 -17.25 -8.49
C ALA A 36 0.97 -17.04 -7.16
N ILE A 37 -0.32 -16.73 -7.21
CA ILE A 37 -1.18 -16.60 -6.04
C ILE A 37 -2.30 -17.62 -6.17
N ASP A 38 -2.59 -18.37 -5.10
CA ASP A 38 -3.74 -19.26 -5.07
C ASP A 38 -5.02 -18.57 -4.55
N ALA A 39 -6.14 -19.29 -4.55
CA ALA A 39 -7.43 -18.78 -4.10
C ALA A 39 -7.47 -18.40 -2.61
N ALA A 40 -6.52 -18.86 -1.80
CA ALA A 40 -6.40 -18.50 -0.38
C ALA A 40 -5.53 -17.23 -0.17
N GLY A 41 -4.96 -16.69 -1.24
CA GLY A 41 -4.03 -15.57 -1.18
C GLY A 41 -2.63 -15.96 -0.68
N GLN A 42 -2.27 -17.24 -0.80
CA GLN A 42 -0.90 -17.72 -0.58
C GLN A 42 -0.07 -17.54 -1.86
N VAL A 43 1.16 -17.07 -1.70
CA VAL A 43 2.10 -16.84 -2.79
C VAL A 43 3.01 -18.05 -2.96
N TRP A 44 3.20 -18.46 -4.21
CA TRP A 44 4.07 -19.54 -4.63
C TRP A 44 5.13 -18.99 -5.57
N ALA A 45 6.36 -19.47 -5.45
CA ALA A 45 7.49 -19.03 -6.26
C ALA A 45 8.31 -20.21 -6.76
N TRP A 46 8.92 -20.12 -7.95
CA TRP A 46 9.89 -21.09 -8.45
C TRP A 46 10.82 -20.45 -9.50
N GLY A 47 11.92 -21.13 -9.82
CA GLY A 47 12.96 -20.69 -10.75
C GLY A 47 14.24 -20.25 -10.04
N SER A 48 14.90 -19.24 -10.61
CA SER A 48 16.15 -18.69 -10.07
C SER A 48 15.96 -18.07 -8.69
N ASN A 49 16.92 -18.26 -7.79
CA ASN A 49 16.88 -17.73 -6.43
C ASN A 49 18.21 -17.13 -5.93
N SER A 50 19.12 -16.79 -6.84
CA SER A 50 20.47 -16.31 -6.48
C SER A 50 20.49 -15.00 -5.68
N ALA A 51 19.37 -14.28 -5.62
CA ALA A 51 19.17 -13.09 -4.79
C ALA A 51 18.10 -13.29 -3.70
N GLY A 52 17.60 -14.50 -3.49
CA GLY A 52 16.52 -14.75 -2.55
C GLY A 52 15.14 -14.36 -3.09
N GLN A 53 15.00 -14.14 -4.41
CA GLN A 53 13.76 -13.67 -5.03
C GLN A 53 12.56 -14.64 -4.93
N LEU A 54 12.80 -15.89 -4.50
CA LEU A 54 11.72 -16.83 -4.20
C LEU A 54 11.09 -16.60 -2.82
N GLY A 55 11.74 -15.86 -1.91
CA GLY A 55 11.14 -15.53 -0.61
C GLY A 55 11.01 -16.73 0.35
N SER A 56 11.79 -17.79 0.12
CA SER A 56 11.76 -19.04 0.90
C SER A 56 12.69 -19.03 2.13
N GLY A 57 13.40 -17.93 2.40
CA GLY A 57 14.46 -17.87 3.40
C GLY A 57 15.79 -18.50 2.96
N SER A 58 15.88 -18.87 1.68
CA SER A 58 17.02 -19.53 1.05
C SER A 58 17.47 -18.76 -0.20
N PHE A 59 18.70 -19.03 -0.66
CA PHE A 59 19.23 -18.56 -1.95
C PHE A 59 19.34 -19.69 -3.00
N ARG A 60 18.82 -20.88 -2.68
CA ARG A 60 18.83 -22.04 -3.59
C ARG A 60 17.68 -21.93 -4.60
N PRO A 61 17.93 -22.15 -5.90
CA PRO A 61 16.87 -22.19 -6.90
C PRO A 61 15.95 -23.38 -6.64
N GLU A 62 14.68 -23.26 -7.04
CA GLU A 62 13.67 -24.30 -6.90
C GLU A 62 13.04 -24.55 -8.26
N ASP A 63 13.00 -25.80 -8.71
CA ASP A 63 12.35 -26.21 -9.96
C ASP A 63 10.83 -26.42 -9.79
N LYS A 64 10.35 -26.44 -8.54
CA LYS A 64 8.95 -26.64 -8.17
C LYS A 64 8.43 -25.45 -7.35
N PRO A 65 7.12 -25.18 -7.38
CA PRO A 65 6.53 -24.13 -6.57
C PRO A 65 6.81 -24.32 -5.08
N VAL A 66 7.46 -23.34 -4.46
CA VAL A 66 7.66 -23.24 -3.01
C VAL A 66 6.76 -22.13 -2.44
N ALA A 67 6.17 -22.37 -1.28
CA ALA A 67 5.37 -21.37 -0.58
C ALA A 67 6.26 -20.24 -0.04
N VAL A 68 5.90 -19.00 -0.33
CA VAL A 68 6.53 -17.82 0.26
C VAL A 68 5.99 -17.64 1.68
N SER A 69 6.89 -17.63 2.67
CA SER A 69 6.51 -17.53 4.07
C SER A 69 6.25 -16.08 4.49
N GLY A 70 5.46 -15.88 5.56
CA GLY A 70 5.21 -14.56 6.15
C GLY A 70 4.19 -13.68 5.41
N LEU A 71 3.61 -14.14 4.30
CA LEU A 71 2.57 -13.43 3.56
C LEU A 71 1.18 -14.01 3.86
N LYS A 72 0.17 -13.14 3.98
CA LYS A 72 -1.23 -13.54 4.19
C LYS A 72 -2.14 -12.64 3.38
N LYS A 73 -3.22 -13.21 2.81
CA LYS A 73 -4.26 -12.47 2.07
C LYS A 73 -3.68 -11.61 0.94
N ILE A 74 -2.82 -12.19 0.11
CA ILE A 74 -2.23 -11.49 -1.04
C ILE A 74 -3.23 -11.48 -2.20
N VAL A 75 -3.36 -10.32 -2.85
CA VAL A 75 -4.28 -10.09 -3.98
C VAL A 75 -3.56 -9.83 -5.30
N ALA A 76 -2.30 -9.38 -5.25
CA ALA A 76 -1.48 -9.20 -6.45
C ALA A 76 0.00 -9.46 -6.14
N VAL A 77 0.72 -9.89 -7.17
CA VAL A 77 2.18 -10.05 -7.17
C VAL A 77 2.75 -9.39 -8.41
N ALA A 78 4.00 -8.98 -8.34
CA ALA A 78 4.77 -8.53 -9.50
C ALA A 78 6.22 -9.00 -9.33
N ALA A 79 6.86 -9.35 -10.44
CA ALA A 79 8.23 -9.85 -10.45
C ALA A 79 9.09 -8.93 -11.31
N GLY A 80 10.20 -8.47 -10.73
CA GLY A 80 11.27 -7.82 -11.48
C GLY A 80 12.37 -8.84 -11.86
N ARG A 81 13.51 -8.35 -12.33
CA ARG A 81 14.58 -9.25 -12.83
C ARG A 81 15.10 -10.24 -11.77
N ARG A 82 15.28 -9.75 -10.53
CA ARG A 82 15.79 -10.51 -9.38
C ARG A 82 15.11 -10.11 -8.06
N HIS A 83 13.96 -9.46 -8.11
CA HIS A 83 13.20 -9.05 -6.92
C HIS A 83 11.71 -9.34 -7.14
N SER A 84 10.96 -9.35 -6.05
CA SER A 84 9.57 -9.78 -6.01
C SER A 84 8.76 -8.83 -5.14
N LEU A 85 7.49 -8.68 -5.50
CA LEU A 85 6.54 -7.83 -4.81
C LEU A 85 5.24 -8.60 -4.54
N ALA A 86 4.62 -8.31 -3.42
CA ALA A 86 3.27 -8.76 -3.09
C ALA A 86 2.43 -7.62 -2.52
N LEU A 87 1.16 -7.56 -2.91
CA LEU A 87 0.17 -6.62 -2.42
C LEU A 87 -0.89 -7.37 -1.62
N GLY A 88 -1.10 -6.97 -0.37
CA GLY A 88 -2.13 -7.53 0.50
C GLY A 88 -3.50 -6.90 0.28
N THR A 89 -4.56 -7.58 0.71
CA THR A 89 -5.93 -7.02 0.76
C THR A 89 -6.04 -5.73 1.58
N ASP A 90 -5.12 -5.51 2.51
CA ASP A 90 -5.05 -4.35 3.38
C ASP A 90 -4.29 -3.16 2.76
N GLY A 91 -3.87 -3.28 1.48
CA GLY A 91 -3.12 -2.25 0.77
C GLY A 91 -1.67 -2.14 1.18
N ARG A 92 -1.13 -3.06 2.01
CA ARG A 92 0.30 -3.12 2.31
C ARG A 92 1.07 -3.82 1.21
N VAL A 93 2.32 -3.41 1.03
CA VAL A 93 3.23 -3.97 0.03
C VAL A 93 4.42 -4.63 0.72
N TRP A 94 4.74 -5.84 0.28
CA TRP A 94 5.95 -6.55 0.66
C TRP A 94 6.87 -6.68 -0.53
N ALA A 95 8.17 -6.61 -0.28
CA ALA A 95 9.20 -6.78 -1.29
C ALA A 95 10.34 -7.65 -0.77
N TRP A 96 10.95 -8.42 -1.66
CA TRP A 96 12.11 -9.26 -1.35
C TRP A 96 12.95 -9.57 -2.60
N GLY A 97 14.08 -10.24 -2.39
CA GLY A 97 15.06 -10.54 -3.42
C GLY A 97 16.20 -9.54 -3.44
N ALA A 98 16.70 -9.25 -4.63
CA ALA A 98 17.79 -8.33 -4.89
C ALA A 98 17.54 -6.93 -4.28
N GLY A 99 18.52 -6.42 -3.54
CA GLY A 99 18.46 -5.09 -2.93
C GLY A 99 19.46 -4.09 -3.50
N GLN A 100 20.35 -4.44 -4.45
CA GLN A 100 21.55 -3.65 -4.77
C GLN A 100 21.30 -2.18 -5.16
N PHE A 101 20.10 -1.86 -5.64
CA PHE A 101 19.69 -0.50 -6.02
C PHE A 101 18.58 0.06 -5.12
N GLY A 102 18.25 -0.63 -4.03
CA GLY A 102 17.18 -0.27 -3.11
C GLY A 102 15.79 -0.76 -3.53
N GLN A 103 15.68 -1.67 -4.50
CA GLN A 103 14.40 -2.10 -5.09
C GLN A 103 13.49 -2.92 -4.15
N THR A 104 13.95 -3.27 -2.95
CA THR A 104 13.09 -3.81 -1.88
C THR A 104 12.42 -2.71 -1.05
N GLY A 105 12.90 -1.46 -1.11
CA GLY A 105 12.18 -0.29 -0.60
C GLY A 105 11.97 -0.22 0.92
N ASN A 106 12.48 -1.16 1.71
CA ASN A 106 12.19 -1.27 3.15
C ASN A 106 12.94 -0.25 4.02
N GLY A 107 13.92 0.46 3.46
CA GLY A 107 14.68 1.50 4.15
C GLY A 107 15.48 1.06 5.38
N SER A 108 15.74 -0.26 5.55
CA SER A 108 16.56 -0.82 6.64
C SER A 108 18.04 -0.45 6.49
N SER A 109 18.91 -0.64 7.50
CA SER A 109 20.36 -0.36 7.33
C SER A 109 21.02 -1.20 6.23
N ASP A 110 20.47 -2.39 5.97
CA ASP A 110 20.95 -3.35 4.96
C ASP A 110 20.09 -3.31 3.68
N HIS A 111 19.48 -2.17 3.37
CA HIS A 111 18.55 -2.03 2.25
C HIS A 111 19.16 -2.34 0.88
N PHE A 112 20.50 -2.31 0.76
CA PHE A 112 21.22 -2.71 -0.46
C PHE A 112 21.54 -4.21 -0.55
N ALA A 113 21.37 -4.96 0.54
CA ALA A 113 21.59 -6.40 0.57
C ALA A 113 20.41 -7.16 -0.03
N SER A 114 20.69 -8.36 -0.55
CA SER A 114 19.64 -9.26 -1.01
C SER A 114 18.87 -9.85 0.18
N GLN A 115 17.54 -9.84 0.10
CA GLN A 115 16.63 -10.23 1.18
C GLN A 115 15.88 -11.51 0.79
N PRO A 116 16.15 -12.67 1.41
CA PRO A 116 15.51 -13.93 1.04
C PRO A 116 14.11 -14.12 1.64
N LEU A 117 13.60 -13.12 2.37
CA LEU A 117 12.27 -13.12 2.98
C LEU A 117 11.53 -11.80 2.67
N PRO A 118 10.19 -11.83 2.55
CA PRO A 118 9.36 -10.64 2.40
C PRO A 118 9.57 -9.61 3.52
N GLY A 119 9.94 -8.39 3.14
CA GLY A 119 9.99 -7.23 4.02
C GLY A 119 8.86 -6.24 3.72
N LEU A 120 8.28 -5.63 4.74
CA LEU A 120 7.25 -4.60 4.57
C LEU A 120 7.87 -3.32 4.00
N VAL A 121 7.22 -2.74 2.99
CA VAL A 121 7.61 -1.46 2.40
C VAL A 121 6.86 -0.31 3.11
N PRO A 122 7.55 0.68 3.70
CA PRO A 122 6.94 1.78 4.44
C PRO A 122 6.34 2.84 3.49
N LEU A 123 5.19 2.53 2.90
CA LEU A 123 4.43 3.46 2.06
C LEU A 123 3.47 4.31 2.92
N PRO A 124 3.32 5.61 2.63
CA PRO A 124 2.48 6.51 3.43
C PRO A 124 0.98 6.39 3.12
N VAL A 125 0.61 5.59 2.13
CA VAL A 125 -0.77 5.39 1.66
C VAL A 125 -1.01 3.92 1.35
N ALA A 126 -2.26 3.46 1.48
CA ALA A 126 -2.66 2.14 1.02
C ALA A 126 -2.51 2.02 -0.50
N ILE A 127 -2.01 0.88 -0.96
CA ILE A 127 -1.71 0.62 -2.36
C ILE A 127 -2.82 -0.17 -3.02
N GLN A 128 -3.14 0.21 -4.26
CA GLN A 128 -4.13 -0.45 -5.11
C GLN A 128 -3.48 -1.26 -6.25
N ALA A 129 -2.28 -0.88 -6.69
CA ALA A 129 -1.57 -1.59 -7.74
C ALA A 129 -0.05 -1.52 -7.54
N ILE A 130 0.65 -2.57 -7.99
CA ILE A 130 2.10 -2.69 -7.98
C ILE A 130 2.60 -3.05 -9.38
N ALA A 131 3.81 -2.62 -9.73
CA ALA A 131 4.51 -3.02 -10.94
C ALA A 131 6.03 -3.08 -10.68
N ALA A 132 6.72 -4.00 -11.34
CA ALA A 132 8.16 -4.17 -11.20
C ALA A 132 8.86 -4.01 -12.55
N GLY A 133 9.92 -3.20 -12.59
CA GLY A 133 10.88 -3.18 -13.68
C GLY A 133 12.05 -4.13 -13.42
N ASP A 134 13.17 -3.97 -14.13
CA ASP A 134 14.33 -4.85 -13.92
C ASP A 134 14.92 -4.67 -12.52
N HIS A 135 15.14 -3.40 -12.14
CA HIS A 135 15.84 -2.98 -10.93
C HIS A 135 15.11 -1.86 -10.18
N HIS A 136 13.85 -1.57 -10.52
CA HIS A 136 13.03 -0.58 -9.85
C HIS A 136 11.60 -1.10 -9.66
N THR A 137 10.85 -0.42 -8.80
CA THR A 137 9.48 -0.76 -8.44
C THR A 137 8.60 0.48 -8.54
N LEU A 138 7.34 0.27 -8.92
CA LEU A 138 6.26 1.25 -8.84
C LEU A 138 5.11 0.74 -7.97
N ALA A 139 4.48 1.64 -7.24
CA ALA A 139 3.24 1.40 -6.52
C ALA A 139 2.26 2.57 -6.71
N ARG A 140 0.99 2.26 -6.91
CA ARG A 140 -0.08 3.25 -7.05
C ARG A 140 -0.98 3.21 -5.82
N GLY A 141 -1.06 4.33 -5.12
CA GLY A 141 -1.93 4.52 -3.97
C GLY A 141 -3.41 4.61 -4.35
N VAL A 142 -4.28 4.33 -3.38
CA VAL A 142 -5.74 4.52 -3.52
C VAL A 142 -6.13 5.98 -3.74
N ASP A 143 -5.27 6.92 -3.35
CA ASP A 143 -5.40 8.37 -3.57
C ASP A 143 -4.94 8.81 -4.98
N GLY A 144 -4.54 7.85 -5.83
CA GLY A 144 -4.01 8.11 -7.17
C GLY A 144 -2.55 8.56 -7.20
N SER A 145 -1.88 8.67 -6.04
CA SER A 145 -0.45 8.95 -5.99
C SER A 145 0.36 7.76 -6.53
N VAL A 146 1.52 8.04 -7.13
CA VAL A 146 2.45 7.00 -7.58
C VAL A 146 3.75 7.16 -6.83
N TRP A 147 4.27 6.02 -6.37
CA TRP A 147 5.51 5.89 -5.63
C TRP A 147 6.45 4.99 -6.41
N ALA A 148 7.74 5.30 -6.37
CA ALA A 148 8.78 4.53 -7.02
C ALA A 148 9.98 4.35 -6.10
N TRP A 149 10.72 3.25 -6.24
CA TRP A 149 12.01 3.03 -5.57
C TRP A 149 12.86 2.05 -6.37
N GLY A 150 14.13 1.91 -5.99
CA GLY A 150 15.14 1.14 -6.73
C GLY A 150 16.04 2.01 -7.61
N ALA A 151 16.50 1.42 -8.71
CA ALA A 151 17.40 2.07 -9.67
C ALA A 151 16.76 3.31 -10.31
N ASN A 152 17.57 4.34 -10.54
CA ASN A 152 17.16 5.63 -11.09
C ASN A 152 18.19 6.26 -12.05
N ASP A 153 19.27 5.58 -12.39
CA ASP A 153 20.30 6.06 -13.34
C ASP A 153 19.71 6.58 -14.68
N LEU A 154 18.64 5.95 -15.14
CA LEU A 154 17.87 6.34 -16.33
C LEU A 154 16.61 7.19 -16.05
N GLY A 155 16.42 7.68 -14.82
CA GLY A 155 15.25 8.47 -14.43
C GLY A 155 13.98 7.65 -14.18
N GLN A 156 14.12 6.36 -13.87
CA GLN A 156 13.01 5.41 -13.69
C GLN A 156 12.05 5.79 -12.56
N LEU A 157 12.51 6.55 -11.57
CA LEU A 157 11.68 6.94 -10.43
C LEU A 157 10.81 8.17 -10.72
N GLY A 158 11.07 8.90 -11.82
CA GLY A 158 10.24 10.04 -12.24
C GLY A 158 10.11 11.15 -11.18
N ASP A 159 11.06 11.22 -10.25
CA ASP A 159 11.14 12.19 -9.16
C ASP A 159 11.90 13.47 -9.55
N GLY A 160 12.36 13.54 -10.81
CA GLY A 160 13.20 14.61 -11.34
C GLY A 160 14.69 14.44 -11.06
N GLY A 161 15.08 13.37 -10.37
CA GLY A 161 16.47 13.02 -10.09
C GLY A 161 16.98 11.84 -10.92
N LYS A 162 18.19 11.39 -10.58
CA LYS A 162 18.83 10.17 -11.11
C LYS A 162 19.47 9.29 -10.03
N LEU A 163 19.21 9.62 -8.76
CA LEU A 163 19.77 8.87 -7.66
C LEU A 163 18.83 7.72 -7.35
N ASP A 164 19.41 6.52 -7.21
CA ASP A 164 18.72 5.35 -6.72
C ASP A 164 18.11 5.64 -5.35
N SER A 165 16.98 5.00 -5.06
CA SER A 165 16.32 5.19 -3.78
C SER A 165 15.93 3.87 -3.14
N ALA A 166 16.40 3.66 -1.91
CA ALA A 166 16.00 2.52 -1.09
C ALA A 166 14.73 2.75 -0.26
N ARG A 167 14.10 3.90 -0.46
CA ARG A 167 12.79 4.25 0.10
C ARG A 167 11.85 4.70 -1.00
N PRO A 168 10.54 4.47 -0.86
CA PRO A 168 9.57 5.01 -1.80
C PRO A 168 9.69 6.53 -1.92
N VAL A 169 9.93 7.01 -3.14
CA VAL A 169 9.86 8.42 -3.52
C VAL A 169 8.60 8.66 -4.33
N LYS A 170 8.02 9.86 -4.19
CA LYS A 170 6.81 10.21 -4.91
C LYS A 170 7.16 10.60 -6.35
N VAL A 171 6.53 9.94 -7.31
CA VAL A 171 6.68 10.27 -8.75
C VAL A 171 6.03 11.62 -9.02
N LYS A 172 6.72 12.50 -9.74
CA LYS A 172 6.21 13.83 -10.12
C LYS A 172 5.30 13.72 -11.34
N LEU A 173 4.03 13.41 -11.08
CA LEU A 173 2.97 13.39 -12.08
C LEU A 173 2.16 14.69 -12.05
N LYS A 174 1.74 15.16 -13.22
CA LYS A 174 0.86 16.34 -13.36
C LYS A 174 -0.63 15.98 -13.24
N GLU A 175 -0.95 14.71 -13.45
CA GLU A 175 -2.31 14.20 -13.54
C GLU A 175 -2.43 12.91 -12.71
N PRO A 176 -3.59 12.65 -12.09
CA PRO A 176 -3.87 11.37 -11.44
C PRO A 176 -3.91 10.24 -12.49
N VAL A 177 -3.50 9.05 -12.07
CA VAL A 177 -3.41 7.87 -12.96
C VAL A 177 -4.36 6.77 -12.54
N GLU A 178 -4.76 5.94 -13.50
CA GLU A 178 -5.58 4.74 -13.31
C GLU A 178 -4.71 3.48 -13.17
N LYS A 179 -3.70 3.36 -14.03
CA LYS A 179 -2.85 2.17 -14.14
C LYS A 179 -1.38 2.56 -14.19
N ILE A 180 -0.53 1.66 -13.69
CA ILE A 180 0.93 1.76 -13.74
C ILE A 180 1.49 0.55 -14.46
N PHE A 181 2.64 0.72 -15.10
CA PHE A 181 3.39 -0.36 -15.74
C PHE A 181 4.89 -0.06 -15.67
N ALA A 182 5.69 -1.10 -15.52
CA ALA A 182 7.14 -1.03 -15.51
C ALA A 182 7.69 -2.23 -16.26
N GLN A 183 8.73 -2.01 -17.07
CA GLN A 183 9.41 -3.07 -17.81
C GLN A 183 10.81 -2.59 -18.20
N GLY A 184 11.82 -3.44 -18.02
CA GLY A 184 13.20 -3.03 -18.25
C GLY A 184 13.58 -1.84 -17.36
N GLY A 185 14.21 -0.83 -17.96
CA GLY A 185 14.48 0.47 -17.34
C GLY A 185 13.43 1.55 -17.64
N ARG A 186 12.22 1.18 -18.13
CA ARG A 186 11.13 2.13 -18.39
C ARG A 186 10.00 1.97 -17.38
N SER A 187 9.41 3.10 -17.05
CA SER A 187 8.20 3.23 -16.26
C SER A 187 7.12 3.93 -17.09
N GLY A 188 5.87 3.71 -16.70
CA GLY A 188 4.77 4.47 -17.25
C GLY A 188 3.47 4.28 -16.51
N ALA A 189 2.50 5.09 -16.91
CA ALA A 189 1.17 5.11 -16.34
C ALA A 189 0.13 5.51 -17.38
N VAL A 190 -1.12 5.12 -17.13
CA VAL A 190 -2.28 5.61 -17.88
C VAL A 190 -2.98 6.64 -17.00
N ALA A 191 -3.02 7.89 -17.45
CA ALA A 191 -3.73 8.98 -16.79
C ALA A 191 -5.26 8.77 -16.87
N LEU A 192 -6.02 9.35 -15.93
CA LEU A 192 -7.49 9.25 -15.93
C LEU A 192 -8.15 9.81 -17.20
N ASP A 193 -7.47 10.74 -17.88
CA ASP A 193 -7.95 11.31 -19.14
C ASP A 193 -7.67 10.40 -20.36
N GLY A 194 -7.06 9.22 -20.15
CA GLY A 194 -6.73 8.25 -21.19
C GLY A 194 -5.38 8.47 -21.87
N ASN A 195 -4.57 9.43 -21.39
CA ASN A 195 -3.22 9.62 -21.90
C ASN A 195 -2.23 8.61 -21.31
N ILE A 196 -1.24 8.23 -22.11
CA ILE A 196 -0.13 7.39 -21.65
C ILE A 196 1.02 8.32 -21.28
N LEU A 197 1.48 8.17 -20.05
CA LEU A 197 2.67 8.80 -19.51
C LEU A 197 3.81 7.78 -19.50
N SER A 198 5.01 8.18 -19.90
CA SER A 198 6.21 7.36 -19.79
C SER A 198 7.39 8.18 -19.28
N TRP A 199 8.25 7.52 -18.51
CA TRP A 199 9.52 8.04 -18.02
C TRP A 199 10.50 6.87 -17.82
N GLY A 200 11.75 7.18 -17.49
CA GLY A 200 12.80 6.18 -17.47
C GLY A 200 13.28 5.80 -18.88
N GLY A 201 14.55 5.41 -18.96
CA GLY A 201 15.22 5.08 -20.22
C GLY A 201 15.89 6.29 -20.88
N VAL A 202 16.55 6.05 -22.01
CA VAL A 202 17.28 7.07 -22.77
C VAL A 202 16.49 7.43 -24.03
N GLN A 203 16.21 8.71 -24.22
CA GLN A 203 15.74 9.28 -25.48
C GLN A 203 16.75 10.32 -25.96
N GLN A 204 17.22 10.19 -27.21
CA GLN A 204 18.22 11.10 -27.81
C GLN A 204 19.48 11.33 -26.93
N GLY A 205 19.95 10.31 -26.24
CA GLY A 205 21.12 10.40 -25.34
C GLY A 205 20.86 11.04 -23.98
N ARG A 206 19.60 11.35 -23.61
CA ARG A 206 19.23 11.89 -22.30
C ARG A 206 18.22 10.99 -21.58
N ALA A 207 18.40 10.86 -20.27
CA ALA A 207 17.48 10.16 -19.39
C ALA A 207 16.17 10.94 -19.19
N GLU A 208 15.03 10.25 -19.22
CA GLU A 208 13.70 10.84 -19.00
C GLU A 208 13.34 10.84 -17.51
N VAL A 209 13.82 11.84 -16.76
CA VAL A 209 13.65 11.94 -15.30
C VAL A 209 12.25 12.40 -14.84
N LEU A 210 11.36 12.75 -15.78
CA LEU A 210 9.99 13.17 -15.51
C LEU A 210 9.04 12.49 -16.49
N ALA A 211 7.82 12.20 -16.02
CA ALA A 211 6.74 11.68 -16.83
C ALA A 211 6.41 12.61 -18.00
N ARG A 212 6.41 12.05 -19.21
CA ARG A 212 6.02 12.72 -20.44
C ARG A 212 4.83 12.02 -21.06
N LYS A 213 3.89 12.82 -21.57
CA LYS A 213 2.77 12.32 -22.37
C LYS A 213 3.30 11.84 -23.72
N VAL A 214 3.09 10.55 -24.01
CA VAL A 214 3.55 9.89 -25.24
C VAL A 214 2.39 9.50 -26.17
N SER A 215 1.13 9.65 -25.72
CA SER A 215 -0.05 9.43 -26.57
C SER A 215 -0.90 10.70 -26.76
N ARG A 216 -1.71 10.71 -27.82
CA ARG A 216 -2.89 11.58 -27.94
C ARG A 216 -4.10 10.69 -27.68
N GLN A 217 -4.72 10.79 -26.48
CA GLN A 217 -5.92 10.06 -26.04
C GLN A 217 -6.08 8.65 -26.62
N ALA A 218 -5.71 7.62 -25.85
CA ALA A 218 -5.92 6.23 -26.26
C ALA A 218 -7.42 5.88 -26.17
N ALA A 219 -8.20 6.28 -27.18
CA ALA A 219 -9.65 6.05 -27.24
C ALA A 219 -10.03 4.56 -27.19
N TRP A 220 -9.11 3.66 -27.55
CA TRP A 220 -9.32 2.21 -27.55
C TRP A 220 -9.35 1.58 -26.15
N PHE A 221 -8.91 2.26 -25.09
CA PHE A 221 -9.04 1.77 -23.71
C PHE A 221 -10.41 2.07 -23.06
N ARG A 222 -11.24 2.94 -23.66
CA ARG A 222 -12.54 3.35 -23.09
C ARG A 222 -13.73 2.54 -23.58
N LYS A 223 -13.55 1.54 -24.45
CA LYS A 223 -14.68 0.88 -25.13
C LYS A 223 -15.64 0.14 -24.18
N ASP A 224 -15.21 -0.16 -22.95
CA ASP A 224 -15.98 -0.92 -21.96
C ASP A 224 -16.40 -0.12 -20.72
N LEU A 225 -16.18 1.20 -20.67
CA LEU A 225 -16.75 2.05 -19.62
C LEU A 225 -17.90 2.89 -20.21
N PRO A 226 -19.08 2.95 -19.56
CA PRO A 226 -20.08 3.94 -19.93
C PRO A 226 -19.42 5.33 -19.87
N PRO A 227 -19.69 6.22 -20.83
CA PRO A 227 -19.09 7.54 -20.85
C PRO A 227 -19.38 8.21 -19.50
N ALA A 228 -18.35 8.74 -18.86
CA ALA A 228 -18.54 9.66 -17.76
C ALA A 228 -19.34 10.83 -18.31
N THR A 229 -20.65 10.85 -18.05
CA THR A 229 -21.47 12.04 -18.19
C THR A 229 -20.97 13.01 -17.15
N VAL A 230 -20.00 13.84 -17.56
CA VAL A 230 -19.78 15.12 -16.92
C VAL A 230 -21.01 15.94 -17.31
N GLU A 231 -22.06 15.86 -16.49
CA GLU A 231 -23.07 16.91 -16.51
C GLU A 231 -22.32 18.22 -16.28
N ALA A 232 -22.34 19.08 -17.31
CA ALA A 232 -21.84 20.42 -17.20
C ALA A 232 -22.59 21.08 -16.05
N LEU A 233 -21.87 21.46 -14.99
CA LEU A 233 -22.39 22.34 -13.96
C LEU A 233 -23.03 23.55 -14.67
N PRO A 234 -24.28 23.93 -14.35
CA PRO A 234 -24.87 25.14 -14.91
C PRO A 234 -23.99 26.33 -14.54
N ALA A 235 -23.72 27.19 -15.52
CA ALA A 235 -22.90 28.38 -15.34
C ALA A 235 -23.44 29.22 -14.18
N LEU A 236 -22.57 29.51 -13.21
CA LEU A 236 -22.85 30.46 -12.14
C LEU A 236 -23.24 31.82 -12.75
N PRO A 237 -24.33 32.47 -12.31
CA PRO A 237 -24.67 33.80 -12.78
C PRO A 237 -23.58 34.80 -12.40
N ALA A 238 -23.30 35.73 -13.32
CA ALA A 238 -22.27 36.75 -13.16
C ALA A 238 -22.48 37.55 -11.86
N ALA A 239 -21.38 37.74 -11.11
CA ALA A 239 -21.37 38.56 -9.90
C ALA A 239 -21.83 40.01 -10.23
N PRO A 240 -22.66 40.64 -9.38
CA PRO A 240 -23.08 42.01 -9.58
C PRO A 240 -21.88 42.96 -9.46
N LYS A 241 -21.81 43.94 -10.37
CA LYS A 241 -20.83 45.04 -10.33
C LYS A 241 -20.99 45.79 -9.01
N ALA A 242 -19.98 45.74 -8.14
CA ALA A 242 -19.91 46.61 -6.98
C ALA A 242 -19.49 48.02 -7.43
N THR A 243 -20.48 48.90 -7.58
CA THR A 243 -20.31 50.35 -7.53
C THR A 243 -20.51 50.80 -6.09
N ALA A 244 -19.42 51.10 -5.37
CA ALA A 244 -19.46 51.98 -4.21
C ALA A 244 -18.08 52.59 -3.97
N SER A 245 -17.98 53.87 -4.31
CA SER A 245 -16.94 54.81 -3.91
C SER A 245 -17.01 55.03 -2.40
N VAL A 246 -15.90 54.85 -1.69
CA VAL A 246 -15.65 55.53 -0.41
C VAL A 246 -14.19 55.97 -0.36
N ASN A 247 -14.00 57.28 -0.34
CA ASN A 247 -12.75 57.99 -0.10
C ASN A 247 -12.21 57.73 1.31
N ALA A 248 -10.90 57.53 1.45
CA ALA A 248 -10.17 57.90 2.67
C ALA A 248 -8.68 58.19 2.36
N PRO A 249 -8.02 59.07 3.11
CA PRO A 249 -6.90 59.90 2.64
C PRO A 249 -5.49 59.38 3.03
N THR A 250 -4.49 59.67 2.19
CA THR A 250 -3.04 59.77 2.56
C THR A 250 -2.79 61.04 3.38
N PRO A 251 -1.73 61.21 4.23
CA PRO A 251 -0.33 60.72 4.13
C PRO A 251 0.30 60.44 5.56
N PRO A 252 1.61 60.61 5.90
CA PRO A 252 2.87 60.72 5.14
C PRO A 252 4.03 59.79 5.59
N VAL A 253 5.15 59.91 4.87
CA VAL A 253 6.47 59.26 4.97
C VAL A 253 7.26 59.65 6.24
N SER A 254 7.89 58.68 6.92
CA SER A 254 9.34 58.68 7.31
C SER A 254 9.78 57.58 8.31
N ALA A 255 10.95 57.01 8.00
CA ALA A 255 12.06 56.58 8.88
C ALA A 255 12.10 55.20 9.60
N LYS A 256 13.12 54.42 9.17
CA LYS A 256 14.12 53.60 9.89
C LYS A 256 13.67 52.50 10.88
N VAL A 257 14.19 51.27 10.70
CA VAL A 257 15.23 50.64 11.57
C VAL A 257 15.45 49.14 11.26
N LEU A 258 16.74 48.83 11.00
CA LEU A 258 17.54 47.60 11.18
C LEU A 258 17.05 46.19 10.79
N LEU A 259 17.79 45.59 9.85
CA LEU A 259 18.08 44.15 9.74
C LEU A 259 19.47 43.88 10.34
N PRO A 260 19.68 42.82 11.15
CA PRO A 260 21.02 42.37 11.48
C PRO A 260 21.55 41.37 10.43
N THR A 261 22.66 41.74 9.83
CA THR A 261 23.60 40.84 9.13
C THR A 261 24.53 40.19 10.16
N ALA A 262 24.75 38.87 10.06
CA ALA A 262 25.93 38.23 10.65
C ALA A 262 26.58 37.32 9.61
N SER A 263 27.85 37.60 9.35
CA SER A 263 28.66 37.15 8.24
C SER A 263 29.30 35.77 8.47
N LEU A 264 29.38 34.97 7.41
CA LEU A 264 30.30 33.85 7.26
C LEU A 264 31.73 34.38 7.11
N LYS A 265 32.64 33.94 7.98
CA LYS A 265 34.10 34.01 7.74
C LYS A 265 34.65 32.58 7.76
N ALA A 266 35.16 32.17 6.60
CA ALA A 266 36.01 31.02 6.45
C ALA A 266 37.42 31.35 6.95
N ALA A 267 38.05 30.39 7.63
CA ALA A 267 39.51 30.30 7.75
C ALA A 267 39.87 28.82 7.84
N ALA A 268 40.67 28.38 6.86
CA ALA A 268 41.31 27.08 6.84
C ALA A 268 42.57 27.10 7.70
N GLN A 269 42.85 26.01 8.42
CA GLN A 269 44.21 25.59 8.78
C GLN A 269 44.24 24.09 9.08
N ALA A 270 45.35 23.48 8.68
CA ALA A 270 45.57 22.06 8.50
C ALA A 270 46.20 21.35 9.71
N SER A 271 46.17 20.01 9.67
CA SER A 271 46.94 19.03 10.46
C SER A 271 46.57 18.94 11.96
N VAL A 272 46.41 17.77 12.59
CA VAL A 272 47.26 16.58 12.68
C VAL A 272 46.39 15.39 13.12
N ALA A 273 46.65 14.18 12.60
CA ALA A 273 46.03 12.94 13.04
C ALA A 273 46.58 12.46 14.40
N PRO A 274 45.78 11.74 15.20
CA PRO A 274 46.35 10.68 16.02
C PRO A 274 45.66 9.32 15.81
N ALA A 275 46.55 8.34 15.64
CA ALA A 275 46.52 6.94 16.06
C ALA A 275 45.18 6.22 16.33
N LEU A 276 45.05 5.12 15.60
CA LEU A 276 44.24 3.93 15.87
C LEU A 276 44.29 3.51 17.34
N SER A 277 43.12 3.32 17.95
CA SER A 277 42.95 2.57 19.19
C SER A 277 41.99 1.41 18.94
N VAL A 278 42.54 0.20 19.04
CA VAL A 278 41.88 -1.10 18.93
C VAL A 278 40.88 -1.28 20.09
N PRO A 279 39.61 -1.67 19.87
CA PRO A 279 38.75 -2.12 20.96
C PRO A 279 39.11 -3.58 21.34
N ALA A 280 39.33 -3.79 22.64
CA ALA A 280 39.58 -5.08 23.27
C ALA A 280 38.39 -6.06 23.10
N PRO A 281 38.63 -7.39 23.15
CA PRO A 281 37.62 -8.38 22.78
C PRO A 281 36.53 -8.56 23.86
N LEU A 282 35.31 -8.81 23.37
CA LEU A 282 34.13 -9.18 24.16
C LEU A 282 34.36 -10.48 24.95
N PRO A 283 33.86 -10.60 26.19
CA PRO A 283 33.89 -11.87 26.92
C PRO A 283 32.87 -12.87 26.34
N ALA A 284 33.29 -14.13 26.33
CA ALA A 284 32.62 -15.27 25.72
C ALA A 284 31.26 -15.62 26.34
N MET A 285 30.32 -16.02 25.48
CA MET A 285 29.08 -16.70 25.88
C MET A 285 29.38 -18.15 26.35
N PRO A 286 28.73 -18.65 27.40
CA PRO A 286 28.68 -20.08 27.65
C PRO A 286 27.60 -20.79 26.81
N ALA A 287 27.94 -22.01 26.39
CA ALA A 287 27.19 -22.93 25.54
C ALA A 287 25.90 -23.49 26.22
N PRO A 288 24.98 -24.13 25.46
CA PRO A 288 23.66 -24.51 25.95
C PRO A 288 23.74 -25.80 26.77
N VAL A 289 23.10 -25.81 27.94
CA VAL A 289 22.91 -27.03 28.73
C VAL A 289 21.50 -27.58 28.47
N THR A 290 21.49 -28.88 28.26
CA THR A 290 20.44 -29.79 27.81
C THR A 290 19.19 -29.86 28.69
N SER A 291 18.07 -30.08 27.99
CA SER A 291 16.75 -30.45 28.45
C SER A 291 16.70 -31.62 29.44
N VAL A 292 15.89 -31.49 30.50
CA VAL A 292 15.25 -32.62 31.18
C VAL A 292 13.80 -32.23 31.53
N LEU A 293 12.85 -32.90 30.87
CA LEU A 293 11.42 -32.97 31.23
C LEU A 293 11.25 -33.90 32.45
N PRO A 294 10.29 -33.61 33.35
CA PRO A 294 9.56 -34.66 34.03
C PRO A 294 8.09 -34.70 33.58
N SER A 295 7.67 -35.93 33.30
CA SER A 295 6.33 -36.35 32.90
C SER A 295 5.28 -36.12 33.99
N ALA A 296 4.05 -35.87 33.54
CA ALA A 296 2.87 -35.57 34.33
C ALA A 296 2.31 -36.78 35.11
N ARG A 297 1.61 -36.49 36.22
CA ARG A 297 0.49 -37.31 36.72
C ARG A 297 -0.69 -36.43 37.19
N PRO A 298 -1.93 -36.93 37.06
CA PRO A 298 -3.13 -36.11 37.03
C PRO A 298 -3.75 -35.93 38.43
N VAL A 299 -4.37 -34.78 38.67
CA VAL A 299 -5.31 -34.60 39.78
C VAL A 299 -6.69 -34.33 39.20
N SER A 300 -7.62 -35.18 39.61
CA SER A 300 -9.04 -35.21 39.28
C SER A 300 -9.82 -34.06 39.91
N GLY A 301 -10.72 -33.47 39.12
CA GLY A 301 -12.09 -33.18 39.53
C GLY A 301 -12.35 -31.97 40.44
N ALA A 302 -12.71 -30.85 39.83
CA ALA A 302 -13.82 -30.02 40.29
C ALA A 302 -14.39 -29.24 39.10
N ALA A 303 -15.54 -29.70 38.60
CA ALA A 303 -16.34 -28.93 37.66
C ALA A 303 -16.98 -27.76 38.42
N SER A 304 -16.49 -26.55 38.22
CA SER A 304 -17.24 -25.33 38.51
C SER A 304 -17.65 -24.68 37.19
N SER A 305 -18.91 -24.88 36.84
CA SER A 305 -19.59 -24.14 35.78
C SER A 305 -19.78 -22.69 36.24
N LEU A 306 -18.85 -21.83 35.87
CA LEU A 306 -19.08 -20.39 35.75
C LEU A 306 -19.05 -20.06 34.26
N PRO A 307 -20.07 -19.39 33.69
CA PRO A 307 -19.97 -18.93 32.31
C PRO A 307 -18.81 -17.94 32.27
N ALA A 308 -17.80 -18.22 31.43
CA ALA A 308 -16.73 -17.29 31.16
C ALA A 308 -17.36 -15.99 30.63
N SER A 309 -17.54 -15.00 31.49
CA SER A 309 -17.72 -13.62 31.09
C SER A 309 -16.39 -13.21 30.47
N ARG A 310 -16.19 -13.57 29.20
CA ARG A 310 -15.04 -13.12 28.43
C ARG A 310 -15.11 -11.60 28.45
N GLU A 311 -14.06 -10.96 28.96
CA GLU A 311 -13.99 -9.52 29.03
C GLU A 311 -14.32 -8.90 27.67
N PRO A 312 -15.08 -7.79 27.64
CA PRO A 312 -15.42 -7.12 26.40
C PRO A 312 -14.15 -6.60 25.72
N VAL A 313 -14.01 -6.91 24.44
CA VAL A 313 -12.90 -6.50 23.58
C VAL A 313 -13.24 -5.15 22.94
N ARG A 314 -12.24 -4.28 22.81
CA ARG A 314 -12.41 -2.96 22.20
C ARG A 314 -12.13 -3.02 20.70
N VAL A 315 -13.02 -2.42 19.93
CA VAL A 315 -12.82 -2.15 18.52
C VAL A 315 -12.78 -0.64 18.35
N ARG A 316 -11.62 -0.11 18.02
CA ARG A 316 -11.38 1.31 17.84
C ARG A 316 -11.01 1.60 16.40
N GLY A 317 -11.56 2.68 15.86
CA GLY A 317 -10.94 3.29 14.70
C GLY A 317 -11.46 4.67 14.38
N ARG A 318 -11.15 5.13 13.17
CA ARG A 318 -11.27 6.54 12.82
C ARG A 318 -12.12 6.77 11.57
N VAL A 319 -12.88 7.85 11.61
CA VAL A 319 -13.63 8.43 10.50
C VAL A 319 -12.99 9.76 10.12
N PHE A 320 -12.49 9.88 8.89
CA PHE A 320 -11.82 11.09 8.41
C PHE A 320 -12.49 11.64 7.15
N MET A 321 -12.34 12.94 6.88
CA MET A 321 -12.99 13.57 5.73
C MET A 321 -12.20 13.37 4.42
N GLN A 322 -12.91 13.09 3.33
CA GLN A 322 -12.34 13.02 1.99
C GLN A 322 -11.80 14.39 1.56
N GLY A 323 -10.60 14.43 0.98
CA GLY A 323 -10.03 15.64 0.37
C GLY A 323 -9.25 16.57 1.32
N VAL A 324 -9.27 16.34 2.64
CA VAL A 324 -8.50 17.15 3.62
C VAL A 324 -7.27 16.43 4.19
N GLY A 325 -7.03 15.18 3.78
CA GLY A 325 -5.98 14.33 4.34
C GLY A 325 -6.32 13.82 5.75
N LEU A 326 -5.43 13.02 6.34
CA LEU A 326 -5.61 12.40 7.67
C LEU A 326 -5.57 13.39 8.84
N SER A 327 -5.46 14.69 8.57
CA SER A 327 -5.36 15.75 9.57
C SER A 327 -6.70 16.14 10.18
N GLN A 328 -7.83 15.83 9.53
CA GLN A 328 -9.15 16.24 10.01
C GLN A 328 -10.10 15.04 10.14
N GLY A 329 -10.36 14.64 11.39
CA GLY A 329 -11.40 13.68 11.71
C GLY A 329 -12.79 14.28 11.65
N LEU A 330 -13.80 13.44 11.44
CA LEU A 330 -15.19 13.88 11.47
C LEU A 330 -15.81 13.51 12.81
N ALA A 331 -16.11 14.50 13.64
CA ALA A 331 -16.77 14.34 14.94
C ALA A 331 -18.27 14.01 14.80
N GLY A 332 -18.85 13.33 15.79
CA GLY A 332 -20.29 13.08 15.87
C GLY A 332 -20.83 12.13 14.79
N VAL A 333 -20.00 11.21 14.28
CA VAL A 333 -20.43 10.10 13.44
C VAL A 333 -20.84 8.95 14.34
N GLU A 334 -22.07 8.48 14.19
CA GLU A 334 -22.57 7.31 14.91
C GLU A 334 -22.08 6.04 14.19
N VAL A 335 -21.40 5.14 14.89
CA VAL A 335 -21.01 3.84 14.33
C VAL A 335 -21.80 2.75 15.03
N LYS A 336 -22.51 1.92 14.27
CA LYS A 336 -23.27 0.78 14.80
C LYS A 336 -22.51 -0.52 14.58
N ALA A 337 -22.40 -1.34 15.61
CA ALA A 337 -21.82 -2.69 15.57
C ALA A 337 -22.92 -3.73 15.82
N GLY A 338 -23.74 -4.03 14.81
CA GLY A 338 -24.91 -4.89 14.97
C GLY A 338 -25.97 -4.28 15.92
N ASN A 339 -26.25 -4.95 17.04
CA ASN A 339 -27.16 -4.47 18.10
C ASN A 339 -26.44 -3.65 19.20
N THR A 340 -25.12 -3.46 19.08
CA THR A 340 -24.35 -2.68 20.03
C THR A 340 -24.14 -1.27 19.47
N ASP A 341 -24.56 -0.26 20.24
CA ASP A 341 -24.27 1.13 19.92
C ASP A 341 -22.85 1.47 20.37
N CYS A 342 -22.02 1.97 19.44
CA CYS A 342 -20.67 2.44 19.75
C CYS A 342 -20.70 3.90 20.19
N ALA A 343 -19.65 4.35 20.88
CA ALA A 343 -19.49 5.77 21.15
C ALA A 343 -19.37 6.55 19.83
N PRO A 344 -20.07 7.69 19.67
CA PRO A 344 -19.93 8.53 18.49
C PRO A 344 -18.51 9.09 18.40
N THR A 345 -18.09 9.48 17.20
CA THR A 345 -16.72 9.93 16.99
C THR A 345 -16.39 11.22 17.74
N ASP A 346 -15.18 11.29 18.30
CA ASP A 346 -14.64 12.51 18.93
C ASP A 346 -14.24 13.59 17.92
N ASN A 347 -13.72 14.74 18.41
CA ASN A 347 -13.26 15.85 17.57
C ASN A 347 -12.14 15.47 16.58
N GLU A 348 -11.42 14.39 16.86
CA GLU A 348 -10.37 13.84 16.02
C GLU A 348 -10.88 12.69 15.13
N GLY A 349 -12.17 12.35 15.18
CA GLY A 349 -12.82 11.33 14.36
C GLY A 349 -12.74 9.90 14.91
N TRP A 350 -12.32 9.70 16.16
CA TRP A 350 -12.19 8.36 16.77
C TRP A 350 -13.49 7.86 17.36
N PHE A 351 -13.85 6.61 17.06
CA PHE A 351 -14.93 5.89 17.73
C PHE A 351 -14.38 4.65 18.45
N GLU A 352 -15.07 4.23 19.51
CA GLU A 352 -14.81 3.00 20.26
C GLU A 352 -16.11 2.19 20.40
N CYS A 353 -16.04 0.91 20.05
CA CYS A 353 -17.08 -0.08 20.29
C CYS A 353 -16.56 -1.11 21.29
N ARG A 354 -17.39 -1.50 22.27
CA ARG A 354 -17.10 -2.65 23.14
C ARG A 354 -17.94 -3.85 22.69
N VAL A 355 -17.27 -4.90 22.23
CA VAL A 355 -17.92 -6.12 21.73
C VAL A 355 -17.45 -7.33 22.53
N SER A 356 -18.25 -8.40 22.57
CA SER A 356 -17.84 -9.63 23.25
C SER A 356 -16.68 -10.33 22.52
N ALA A 357 -15.80 -11.00 23.27
CA ALA A 357 -14.68 -11.73 22.65
C ALA A 357 -15.18 -12.87 21.75
N GLY A 358 -14.76 -12.85 20.48
CA GLY A 358 -15.25 -13.70 19.40
C GLY A 358 -16.39 -13.09 18.58
N TRP A 359 -16.75 -11.83 18.83
CA TRP A 359 -17.78 -11.13 18.07
C TRP A 359 -17.44 -11.09 16.58
N SER A 360 -18.47 -11.34 15.76
CA SER A 360 -18.43 -11.17 14.31
C SER A 360 -19.64 -10.32 13.93
N GLY A 361 -19.42 -9.30 13.12
CA GLY A 361 -20.49 -8.38 12.75
C GLY A 361 -20.00 -7.22 11.91
N THR A 362 -20.90 -6.31 11.59
CA THR A 362 -20.64 -5.23 10.65
C THR A 362 -20.72 -3.88 11.34
N LEU A 363 -19.66 -3.09 11.20
CA LEU A 363 -19.59 -1.69 11.58
C LEU A 363 -20.23 -0.83 10.48
N ARG A 364 -21.20 0.01 10.85
CA ARG A 364 -21.91 0.92 9.93
C ARG A 364 -21.90 2.35 10.46
N PRO A 365 -21.18 3.29 9.80
CA PRO A 365 -21.20 4.70 10.17
C PRO A 365 -22.44 5.41 9.63
N ARG A 366 -22.95 6.40 10.37
CA ARG A 366 -24.08 7.24 9.99
C ARG A 366 -23.90 8.67 10.51
N LYS A 367 -24.09 9.64 9.61
CA LYS A 367 -24.20 11.07 9.93
C LYS A 367 -24.94 11.77 8.80
N ALA A 368 -25.84 12.70 9.12
CA ALA A 368 -26.59 13.46 8.11
C ALA A 368 -25.64 14.32 7.26
N LYS A 369 -25.91 14.46 5.96
CA LYS A 369 -25.08 15.19 4.96
C LYS A 369 -23.70 14.59 4.70
N TYR A 370 -23.47 13.35 5.14
CA TYR A 370 -22.22 12.65 4.88
C TYR A 370 -22.49 11.23 4.38
N ARG A 371 -21.74 10.83 3.35
CA ARG A 371 -21.68 9.45 2.86
C ARG A 371 -20.34 8.82 3.25
N PHE A 372 -20.33 7.52 3.54
CA PHE A 372 -19.12 6.83 4.02
C PHE A 372 -18.61 5.79 3.02
N ALA A 373 -17.30 5.71 2.87
CA ALA A 373 -16.59 4.73 2.04
C ALA A 373 -15.48 4.01 2.86
N PRO A 374 -15.51 2.67 2.97
CA PRO A 374 -16.63 1.80 2.61
C PRO A 374 -17.89 2.13 3.41
N SER A 375 -19.09 1.79 2.91
CA SER A 375 -20.35 2.06 3.62
C SER A 375 -20.54 1.20 4.87
N SER A 376 -19.75 0.14 5.00
CA SER A 376 -19.69 -0.73 6.17
C SER A 376 -18.42 -1.60 6.16
N VAL A 377 -17.92 -1.98 7.33
CA VAL A 377 -16.78 -2.90 7.49
C VAL A 377 -17.23 -4.11 8.28
N SER A 378 -17.06 -5.32 7.73
CA SER A 378 -17.31 -6.57 8.46
C SER A 378 -16.05 -7.03 9.18
N LEU A 379 -16.20 -7.42 10.44
CA LEU A 379 -15.17 -8.00 11.27
C LEU A 379 -15.60 -9.42 11.65
N ASP A 380 -14.68 -10.37 11.54
CA ASP A 380 -14.91 -11.76 11.88
C ASP A 380 -13.99 -12.18 13.03
N LEU A 381 -14.57 -12.83 14.05
CA LEU A 381 -13.85 -13.43 15.17
C LEU A 381 -12.88 -12.45 15.87
N VAL A 382 -13.41 -11.34 16.41
CA VAL A 382 -12.61 -10.37 17.16
C VAL A 382 -12.16 -10.97 18.50
N GLN A 383 -10.92 -11.43 18.60
CA GLN A 383 -10.37 -12.11 19.80
C GLN A 383 -9.53 -11.20 20.71
N ALA A 384 -9.12 -10.03 20.25
CA ALA A 384 -8.28 -9.07 20.98
C ALA A 384 -8.56 -7.63 20.52
N ASP A 385 -8.12 -6.65 21.31
CA ASP A 385 -8.35 -5.23 21.02
C ASP A 385 -7.85 -4.88 19.62
N MET A 386 -8.73 -4.28 18.82
CA MET A 386 -8.44 -3.85 17.46
C MET A 386 -8.30 -2.34 17.39
N ASP A 387 -7.07 -1.85 17.36
CA ASP A 387 -6.74 -0.44 17.16
C ASP A 387 -6.41 -0.17 15.69
N SER A 388 -7.43 -0.11 14.82
CA SER A 388 -7.21 0.33 13.44
C SER A 388 -7.23 1.85 13.39
N GLN A 389 -6.20 2.45 12.80
CA GLN A 389 -6.13 3.91 12.70
C GLN A 389 -7.15 4.49 11.71
N GLN A 390 -7.79 3.68 10.84
CA GLN A 390 -8.67 4.13 9.76
C GLN A 390 -9.68 3.04 9.35
N TYR A 391 -10.98 3.32 9.44
CA TYR A 391 -12.02 2.41 8.95
C TYR A 391 -12.96 3.03 7.91
N PHE A 392 -13.20 4.34 7.98
CA PHE A 392 -14.19 5.00 7.13
C PHE A 392 -13.69 6.35 6.64
N THR A 393 -13.95 6.64 5.38
CA THR A 393 -13.81 7.97 4.79
C THR A 393 -15.18 8.59 4.67
N ALA A 394 -15.36 9.80 5.18
CA ALA A 394 -16.59 10.58 5.09
C ALA A 394 -16.53 11.59 3.94
N VAL A 395 -17.55 11.61 3.10
CA VAL A 395 -17.71 12.50 1.96
C VAL A 395 -18.89 13.42 2.25
N TYR A 396 -18.67 14.73 2.20
CA TYR A 396 -19.76 15.69 2.38
C TYR A 396 -20.66 15.71 1.14
N GLU A 397 -21.95 15.43 1.33
CA GLU A 397 -22.99 15.52 0.30
C GLU A 397 -24.00 16.58 0.76
N PRO A 398 -23.95 17.81 0.21
CA PRO A 398 -25.02 18.77 0.41
C PRO A 398 -26.23 18.27 -0.38
N PHE A 399 -27.27 17.81 0.34
CA PHE A 399 -28.60 17.64 -0.23
C PHE A 399 -29.19 18.99 -0.63
#